data_AF-A0A366DS56-F1
#
_entry.id   AF-A0A366DS56-F1
#
_cell.length_a   1.000
_cell.length_b   1.000
_cell.length_c   1.000
_cell.angle_alpha   90.00
_cell.angle_beta   90.00
_cell.angle_gamma   90.00
#
_symmetry.space_group_name_H-M   'P 1'
#
loop_
_entity.id
_entity.type
_entity.pdbx_description
1 polymer ?
#
loop_
_entity_poly.entity_id
_entity_poly.type
_entity_poly.pdbx_seq_one_letter_code
_entity_poly.pdbx_strand_id
1 'polypeptide(L)'
;MKVVINKKFGGFSLSGKAIEYYAKLKGIENLFHYVEDIPTKLALKKTANEVDDNNVIFAYTTTKDFGDEVATNYQSPLFDHLYSPEIERNDEDLVKVIEELGEKANTRVSSLKIVEIPDDVEYVIEDYDGVEWIAEKHRTWS
;
A
#
# COMPACT_ATOMS: atom_id res chain seq x y z
N MET A 1 -4.84 -1.19 -20.71
CA MET A 1 -4.78 -1.81 -19.36
C MET A 1 -5.05 -0.75 -18.29
N LYS A 2 -5.41 -1.19 -17.08
CA LYS A 2 -5.61 -0.32 -15.91
C LYS A 2 -4.39 -0.38 -15.01
N VAL A 3 -3.93 0.78 -14.54
CA VAL A 3 -2.81 0.92 -13.62
C VAL A 3 -3.24 1.80 -12.45
N VAL A 4 -3.01 1.36 -11.22
CA VAL A 4 -3.30 2.14 -10.02
C VAL A 4 -2.09 3.00 -9.68
N ILE A 5 -2.32 4.30 -9.49
CA ILE A 5 -1.33 5.31 -9.07
C ILE A 5 -1.76 6.01 -7.77
N ASN A 6 -0.79 6.54 -7.03
CA ASN A 6 -0.99 7.43 -5.90
C ASN A 6 -0.98 8.89 -6.37
N LYS A 7 -1.90 9.70 -5.85
CA LYS A 7 -2.07 11.13 -6.19
C LYS A 7 -1.85 12.05 -4.99
N LYS A 8 -1.17 11.58 -3.95
CA LYS A 8 -0.98 12.30 -2.69
C LYS A 8 0.45 12.17 -2.20
N PHE A 9 0.96 13.24 -1.61
CA PHE A 9 2.28 13.23 -0.98
C PHE A 9 2.39 12.12 0.06
N GLY A 10 3.48 11.36 0.01
CA GLY A 10 3.69 10.17 0.84
C GLY A 10 4.06 8.96 -0.01
N GLY A 11 3.33 7.86 0.17
CA GLY A 11 3.64 6.60 -0.49
C GLY A 11 2.41 5.86 -0.99
N PHE A 12 2.63 4.93 -1.92
CA PHE A 12 1.59 4.00 -2.35
C PHE A 12 1.28 3.02 -1.22
N SER A 13 0.11 3.19 -0.60
CA SER A 13 -0.35 2.35 0.51
C SER A 13 -1.85 2.16 0.45
N LEU A 14 -2.28 0.92 0.70
CA LEU A 14 -3.68 0.53 0.83
C LEU A 14 -4.13 0.72 2.28
N SER A 15 -5.40 1.11 2.46
CA SER A 15 -6.05 1.03 3.77
C SER A 15 -6.06 -0.40 4.30
N GLY A 16 -6.26 -0.57 5.61
CA GLY A 16 -6.42 -1.87 6.26
C GLY A 16 -7.51 -2.71 5.60
N LYS A 17 -8.66 -2.10 5.28
CA LYS A 17 -9.74 -2.80 4.55
C LYS A 17 -9.35 -3.19 3.13
N ALA A 18 -8.65 -2.31 2.42
CA ALA A 18 -8.25 -2.59 1.06
C ALA A 18 -7.21 -3.70 1.00
N ILE A 19 -6.23 -3.71 1.91
CA ILE A 19 -5.23 -4.77 1.95
C ILE A 19 -5.83 -6.12 2.38
N GLU A 20 -6.77 -6.14 3.33
CA GLU A 20 -7.52 -7.36 3.68
C GLU A 20 -8.35 -7.88 2.50
N TYR A 21 -9.01 -6.98 1.76
CA TYR A 21 -9.79 -7.39 0.59
C TYR A 21 -8.87 -7.94 -0.51
N TYR A 22 -7.78 -7.25 -0.82
CA TYR A 22 -6.79 -7.71 -1.79
C TYR A 22 -6.21 -9.08 -1.41
N ALA A 23 -5.78 -9.26 -0.16
CA ALA A 23 -5.25 -10.53 0.33
C ALA A 23 -6.28 -11.67 0.21
N LYS A 24 -7.55 -11.40 0.52
CA LYS A 24 -8.63 -12.38 0.35
C LYS A 24 -8.77 -12.82 -1.12
N LEU A 25 -8.66 -11.90 -2.08
CA LEU A 25 -8.69 -12.24 -3.51
C LEU A 25 -7.48 -13.10 -3.91
N LYS A 26 -6.31 -12.84 -3.32
CA LYS A 26 -5.09 -13.63 -3.52
C LYS A 26 -5.03 -14.94 -2.73
N GLY A 27 -6.05 -15.26 -1.93
CA GLY A 27 -6.04 -16.45 -1.07
C GLY A 27 -4.99 -16.38 0.04
N ILE A 28 -4.56 -15.18 0.42
CA ILE A 28 -3.61 -14.96 1.50
C ILE A 28 -4.40 -14.88 2.81
N GLU A 29 -4.07 -15.82 3.69
CA GLU A 29 -4.65 -15.94 5.02
C GLU A 29 -3.70 -15.36 6.07
N ASN A 30 -4.25 -15.00 7.24
CA ASN A 30 -3.52 -14.52 8.41
C ASN A 30 -2.77 -13.20 8.17
N LEU A 31 -3.53 -12.11 8.03
CA LEU A 31 -2.96 -10.77 8.07
C LEU A 31 -2.94 -10.23 9.50
N PHE A 32 -1.85 -9.55 9.82
CA PHE A 32 -1.68 -8.83 11.08
C PHE A 32 -1.29 -7.39 10.77
N HIS A 33 -2.00 -6.45 11.39
CA HIS A 33 -1.71 -5.03 11.25
C HIS A 33 -1.02 -4.50 12.50
N TYR A 34 -0.07 -3.62 12.29
CA TYR A 34 0.73 -3.01 13.34
C TYR A 34 0.79 -1.51 13.12
N VAL A 35 0.58 -0.73 14.17
CA VAL A 35 0.72 0.73 14.14
C VAL A 35 1.89 1.14 15.00
N GLU A 36 2.87 1.81 14.39
CA GLU A 36 4.03 2.33 15.09
C GLU A 36 3.70 3.61 15.85
N ASP A 37 4.13 3.61 17.10
CA ASP A 37 4.24 4.76 17.98
C ASP A 37 5.72 5.19 18.03
N ILE A 38 6.06 6.19 17.20
CA ILE A 38 7.43 6.70 17.05
C ILE A 38 8.07 7.10 18.39
N PRO A 39 7.39 7.85 19.28
CA PRO A 39 7.91 8.16 20.62
C PRO A 39 8.41 6.95 21.40
N THR A 40 7.65 5.85 21.39
CA THR A 40 7.99 4.65 22.17
C THR A 40 8.85 3.66 21.39
N LYS A 41 8.93 3.79 20.06
CA LYS A 41 9.59 2.84 19.14
C LYS A 41 8.99 1.45 19.23
N LEU A 42 7.67 1.40 19.36
CA LEU A 42 6.88 0.19 19.45
C LEU A 42 5.79 0.23 18.39
N ALA A 43 5.53 -0.91 17.76
CA ALA A 43 4.38 -1.14 16.94
C ALA A 43 3.39 -2.02 17.72
N LEU A 44 2.17 -1.54 17.87
CA LEU A 44 1.10 -2.27 18.53
C LEU A 44 0.23 -2.96 17.50
N LYS A 45 -0.15 -4.21 17.77
CA LYS A 45 -1.08 -4.96 16.93
C LYS A 45 -2.46 -4.28 16.94
N LYS A 46 -3.04 -4.16 15.77
CA LYS A 46 -4.31 -3.46 15.52
C LYS A 46 -5.18 -4.23 14.54
N THR A 47 -6.47 -3.90 14.56
CA THR A 47 -7.42 -4.34 13.53
C THR A 47 -7.34 -3.45 12.29
N ALA A 48 -7.82 -3.93 11.14
CA ALA A 48 -7.92 -3.14 9.92
C ALA A 48 -8.71 -1.83 10.12
N ASN A 49 -9.77 -1.85 10.95
CA ASN A 49 -10.54 -0.65 11.26
C ASN A 49 -9.76 0.38 12.08
N GLU A 50 -8.90 -0.07 13.00
CA GLU A 50 -8.08 0.84 13.81
C GLU A 50 -6.93 1.46 13.00
N VAL A 51 -6.39 0.74 12.01
CA VAL A 51 -5.35 1.32 11.12
C VAL A 51 -5.94 2.26 10.07
N ASP A 52 -7.22 2.11 9.74
CA ASP A 52 -7.96 3.02 8.86
C ASP A 52 -8.28 4.38 9.53
N ASP A 53 -7.96 4.55 10.81
CA ASP A 53 -8.09 5.86 11.47
C ASP A 53 -7.15 6.87 10.77
N ASN A 54 -7.72 8.00 10.34
CA ASN A 54 -7.01 9.06 9.64
C ASN A 54 -5.87 9.71 10.44
N ASN A 55 -5.66 9.36 11.71
CA ASN A 55 -4.50 9.79 12.50
C ASN A 55 -3.31 8.83 12.40
N VAL A 56 -3.47 7.66 11.79
CA VAL A 56 -2.40 6.67 11.64
C VAL A 56 -1.61 6.97 10.37
N ILE A 57 -0.29 7.14 10.54
CA ILE A 57 0.66 7.40 9.44
C ILE A 57 1.54 6.16 9.19
N PHE A 58 1.99 5.50 10.26
CA PHE A 58 2.91 4.35 10.19
C PHE A 58 2.17 3.07 10.54
N ALA A 59 1.47 2.51 9.54
CA ALA A 59 0.84 1.21 9.63
C ALA A 59 1.58 0.20 8.77
N TYR A 60 1.73 -1.02 9.29
CA TYR A 60 2.38 -2.13 8.63
C TYR A 60 1.42 -3.31 8.59
N THR A 61 1.35 -3.98 7.44
CA THR A 61 0.60 -5.22 7.28
C THR A 61 1.57 -6.33 6.91
N THR A 62 1.45 -7.46 7.61
CA THR A 62 2.33 -8.61 7.46
C THR A 62 1.54 -9.91 7.58
N THR A 63 2.08 -11.00 7.04
CA THR A 63 1.55 -12.36 7.21
C THR A 63 2.10 -13.09 8.43
N LYS A 64 3.03 -12.45 9.17
CA LYS A 64 3.66 -13.02 10.35
C LYS A 64 3.15 -12.35 11.62
N ASP A 65 2.71 -13.16 12.58
CA ASP A 65 2.33 -12.67 13.90
C ASP A 65 3.57 -12.38 14.74
N PHE A 66 3.71 -11.14 15.19
CA PHE A 66 4.77 -10.70 16.09
C PHE A 66 4.29 -10.54 17.54
N GLY A 67 3.06 -10.94 17.85
CA GLY A 67 2.41 -10.68 19.13
C GLY A 67 1.75 -9.30 19.17
N ASP A 68 1.33 -8.88 20.37
CA ASP A 68 0.58 -7.63 20.56
C ASP A 68 1.44 -6.38 20.45
N GLU A 69 2.75 -6.51 20.62
CA GLU A 69 3.72 -5.41 20.58
C GLU A 69 5.04 -5.90 19.95
N VAL A 70 5.64 -5.07 19.10
CA VAL A 70 6.94 -5.33 18.47
C VAL A 70 7.78 -4.06 18.46
N ALA A 71 9.07 -4.17 18.78
CA ALA A 71 9.97 -3.02 18.74
C ALA A 71 10.24 -2.56 17.31
N THR A 72 10.09 -1.26 17.04
CA THR A 72 10.39 -0.62 15.75
C THR A 72 11.74 0.09 15.83
N ASN A 73 12.79 -0.63 15.46
CA ASN A 73 14.12 -0.07 15.27
C ASN A 73 14.64 -0.46 13.87
N TYR A 74 15.88 -0.10 13.52
CA TYR A 74 16.44 -0.43 12.20
C TYR A 74 16.51 -1.94 11.89
N GLN A 75 16.34 -2.80 12.89
CA GLN A 75 16.25 -4.26 12.79
C GLN A 75 14.83 -4.76 13.05
N SER A 76 13.82 -3.90 12.93
CA SER A 76 12.42 -4.28 13.12
C SER A 76 12.07 -5.40 12.15
N PRO A 77 11.55 -6.53 12.65
CA PRO A 77 11.20 -7.63 11.77
C PRO A 77 9.99 -7.30 10.89
N LEU A 78 9.28 -6.18 11.15
CA LEU A 78 8.19 -5.73 10.28
C LEU A 78 8.69 -5.36 8.88
N PHE A 79 9.90 -4.80 8.75
CA PHE A 79 10.39 -4.29 7.47
C PHE A 79 10.63 -5.40 6.44
N ASP A 80 11.02 -6.59 6.89
CA ASP A 80 11.32 -7.74 6.01
C ASP A 80 10.05 -8.49 5.56
N HIS A 81 8.88 -8.16 6.12
CA HIS A 81 7.64 -8.89 5.90
C HIS A 81 6.47 -7.96 5.52
N LEU A 82 6.79 -6.78 4.96
CA LEU A 82 5.80 -5.83 4.48
C LEU A 82 5.10 -6.36 3.24
N TYR A 83 3.77 -6.44 3.30
CA TYR A 83 2.94 -6.94 2.21
C TYR A 83 2.64 -5.87 1.13
N SER A 84 2.96 -4.59 1.36
CA SER A 84 2.53 -3.48 0.49
C SER A 84 3.44 -3.08 -0.68
N PRO A 85 4.79 -3.20 -0.66
CA PRO A 85 5.63 -2.67 -1.74
C PRO A 85 5.78 -3.58 -2.97
N GLU A 86 5.27 -4.81 -2.94
CA GLU A 86 5.42 -5.79 -4.05
C GLU A 86 4.15 -5.99 -4.90
N ILE A 87 3.07 -5.24 -4.63
CA ILE A 87 1.83 -5.38 -5.40
C ILE A 87 2.02 -4.81 -6.80
N GLU A 88 1.84 -5.66 -7.82
CA GLU A 88 1.85 -5.23 -9.22
C GLU A 88 0.77 -4.17 -9.47
N ARG A 89 1.17 -3.04 -10.06
CA ARG A 89 0.33 -1.83 -10.13
C ARG A 89 -0.83 -1.95 -11.12
N ASN A 90 -0.75 -2.95 -11.99
CA ASN A 90 -1.77 -3.36 -12.96
C ASN A 90 -2.46 -4.68 -12.58
N ASP A 91 -2.27 -5.19 -11.36
CA ASP A 91 -2.94 -6.38 -10.88
C ASP A 91 -4.47 -6.20 -10.92
N GLU A 92 -5.18 -7.13 -11.57
CA GLU A 92 -6.64 -7.08 -11.73
C GLU A 92 -7.38 -7.07 -10.39
N ASP A 93 -6.86 -7.78 -9.38
CA ASP A 93 -7.46 -7.79 -8.04
C ASP A 93 -7.22 -6.47 -7.31
N LEU A 94 -6.05 -5.84 -7.52
CA LEU A 94 -5.79 -4.51 -6.99
C LEU A 94 -6.75 -3.50 -7.61
N VAL A 95 -6.87 -3.49 -8.95
CA VAL A 95 -7.79 -2.62 -9.68
C VAL A 95 -9.21 -2.81 -9.15
N LYS A 96 -9.67 -4.06 -9.02
CA LYS A 96 -10.99 -4.38 -8.48
C LYS A 96 -11.22 -3.81 -7.07
N VAL A 97 -10.23 -3.97 -6.18
CA VAL A 97 -10.31 -3.41 -4.81
C VAL A 97 -10.49 -1.89 -4.84
N ILE A 98 -9.74 -1.19 -5.69
CA ILE A 98 -9.85 0.28 -5.81
C ILE A 98 -11.19 0.69 -6.42
N GLU A 99 -11.70 -0.02 -7.41
CA GLU A 99 -13.01 0.25 -8.00
C GLU A 99 -14.15 0.08 -7.00
N GLU A 100 -14.11 -0.99 -6.19
CA GLU A 100 -15.19 -1.31 -5.26
C GLU A 100 -15.15 -0.47 -3.97
N LEU A 101 -13.96 -0.17 -3.45
CA LEU A 101 -13.82 0.59 -2.20
C LEU A 101 -13.74 2.10 -2.41
N GLY A 102 -13.28 2.56 -3.59
CA GLY A 102 -13.08 3.97 -3.90
C GLY A 102 -12.22 4.65 -2.84
N GLU A 103 -12.73 5.75 -2.25
CA GLU A 103 -12.00 6.51 -1.23
C GLU A 103 -11.66 5.70 0.02
N LYS A 104 -12.39 4.62 0.32
CA LYS A 104 -12.10 3.76 1.48
C LYS A 104 -10.84 2.92 1.31
N ALA A 105 -10.28 2.86 0.09
CA ALA A 105 -8.99 2.22 -0.16
C ALA A 105 -7.79 3.11 0.22
N ASN A 106 -8.04 4.40 0.46
CA ASN A 106 -7.00 5.37 0.74
C ASN A 106 -6.60 5.39 2.21
N THR A 107 -5.37 5.85 2.46
CA THR A 107 -4.85 6.11 3.82
C THR A 107 -4.73 7.61 4.08
N ARG A 108 -4.24 7.96 5.27
CA ARG A 108 -3.90 9.35 5.60
C ARG A 108 -2.84 9.95 4.66
N VAL A 109 -2.01 9.14 4.01
CA VAL A 109 -0.88 9.55 3.16
C VAL A 109 -0.94 8.99 1.72
N SER A 110 -2.05 8.35 1.33
CA SER A 110 -2.28 7.90 -0.05
C SER A 110 -3.63 8.38 -0.60
N SER A 111 -3.70 8.52 -1.92
CA SER A 111 -4.92 8.76 -2.68
C SER A 111 -4.84 7.99 -3.99
N LEU A 112 -5.44 6.81 -4.01
CA LEU A 112 -5.29 5.83 -5.07
C LEU A 112 -6.26 6.13 -6.21
N LYS A 113 -5.74 6.09 -7.44
CA LYS A 113 -6.49 6.38 -8.66
C LYS A 113 -6.10 5.39 -9.74
N ILE A 114 -7.10 4.91 -10.48
CA ILE A 114 -6.88 4.10 -11.68
C ILE A 114 -6.67 5.03 -12.88
N VAL A 115 -5.65 4.72 -13.67
CA VAL A 115 -5.36 5.30 -14.98
C VAL A 115 -5.48 4.21 -16.04
N GLU A 116 -6.21 4.50 -17.10
CA GLU A 116 -6.29 3.63 -18.28
C GLU A 116 -5.23 4.07 -19.28
N ILE A 117 -4.42 3.12 -19.73
CA ILE A 117 -3.43 3.29 -20.79
C ILE A 117 -3.67 2.26 -21.91
N PRO A 118 -3.17 2.45 -23.14
CA PRO A 118 -3.23 1.42 -24.18
C PRO A 118 -2.56 0.11 -23.74
N ASP A 119 -3.07 -1.04 -24.22
CA ASP A 119 -2.52 -2.36 -23.87
C ASP A 119 -1.15 -2.64 -24.52
N ASP A 120 -0.83 -1.95 -25.62
CA ASP A 120 0.36 -2.13 -26.45
C ASP A 120 1.50 -1.17 -26.11
N VAL A 121 1.37 -0.42 -25.01
CA VAL A 121 2.35 0.59 -24.59
C VAL A 121 3.06 0.13 -23.32
N GLU A 122 4.40 0.06 -23.39
CA GLU A 122 5.22 -0.04 -22.18
C GLU A 122 5.19 1.29 -21.41
N TYR A 123 5.13 1.23 -20.09
CA TYR A 123 5.06 2.41 -19.24
C TYR A 123 6.07 2.36 -18.10
N VAL A 124 6.32 3.53 -17.53
CA VAL A 124 6.99 3.72 -16.24
C VAL A 124 6.08 4.55 -15.34
N ILE A 125 6.21 4.32 -14.03
CA ILE A 125 5.58 5.18 -13.02
C ILE A 125 6.65 6.19 -12.61
N GLU A 126 6.40 7.45 -12.91
CA GLU A 126 7.20 8.56 -12.45
C GLU A 126 6.53 9.17 -11.22
N ASP A 127 7.31 9.76 -10.33
CA ASP A 127 6.77 10.37 -9.12
C ASP A 127 7.52 11.65 -8.72
N TYR A 128 6.81 12.47 -7.97
CA TYR A 128 7.41 13.56 -7.19
C TYR A 128 6.83 13.49 -5.79
N ASP A 129 7.64 13.00 -4.85
CA ASP A 129 7.28 12.84 -3.44
C ASP A 129 6.00 11.99 -3.25
N GLY A 130 5.91 10.89 -4.00
CA GLY A 130 4.77 9.96 -3.98
C GLY A 130 3.56 10.39 -4.80
N VAL A 131 3.52 11.62 -5.33
CA VAL A 131 2.51 12.02 -6.32
C VAL A 131 2.93 11.48 -7.68
N GLU A 132 2.29 10.39 -8.09
CA GLU A 132 2.69 9.61 -9.26
C GLU A 132 1.94 10.01 -10.53
N TRP A 133 2.54 9.73 -11.68
CA TRP A 133 1.91 9.73 -12.99
C TRP A 133 2.48 8.61 -13.87
N ILE A 134 1.68 8.17 -14.85
CA ILE A 134 2.14 7.22 -15.85
C ILE A 134 2.83 8.00 -16.98
N ALA A 135 4.02 7.57 -17.36
CA ALA A 135 4.71 8.03 -18.56
C ALA A 135 4.97 6.83 -19.47
N GLU A 136 4.83 7.01 -20.77
CA GLU A 136 5.23 5.99 -21.73
C GLU A 136 6.75 5.77 -21.65
N LYS A 137 7.17 4.52 -21.73
CA LYS A 137 8.57 4.17 -21.67
C LYS A 137 9.22 4.52 -23.01
N HIS A 138 10.08 5.52 -23.00
CA HIS A 138 10.82 5.97 -24.17
C HIS A 138 12.32 5.81 -23.98
N ARG A 139 13.04 5.73 -25.10
CA ARG A 139 14.50 5.79 -25.09
C ARG A 139 14.95 7.20 -24.72
N THR A 140 15.86 7.30 -23.77
CA THR A 140 16.51 8.55 -23.36
C THR A 140 17.97 8.59 -23.85
N TRP A 141 18.49 9.80 -24.07
CA TRP A 141 19.89 10.08 -24.41
C TRP A 141 20.36 11.25 -23.55
N SER A 142 21.61 11.20 -23.07
CA SER A 142 22.25 12.21 -22.22
C SER A 142 23.57 12.66 -22.84
#